data_AF-A0A2A8HZ98-F1
#
_entry.id   AF-A0A2A8HZ98-F1
#
_cell.length_a   1.000
_cell.length_b   1.000
_cell.length_c   1.000
_cell.angle_alpha   90.00
_cell.angle_beta   90.00
_cell.angle_gamma   90.00
#
_symmetry.space_group_name_H-M   'P 1'
#
loop_
_entity.id
_entity.type
_entity.pdbx_description
1 polymer ?
#
loop_
_entity_poly.entity_id
_entity_poly.type
_entity_poly.pdbx_seq_one_letter_code
_entity_poly.pdbx_strand_id
1 'polypeptide(L)'
;MSRKKPRSPQEKKALSYLNDRRNTYGENDKASRKAIPARKAGENRKVRRKARQSVGVIDLVDEVTADVVESSLRHDLERVGGWKKSPDAPLSEFIELQARHRSWRVLPPNRTSSQERH
;
A
#
# COMPACT_ATOMS: atom_id res chain seq x y z
N MET A 1 -14.96 22.75 -18.49
CA MET A 1 -15.23 21.45 -17.82
C MET A 1 -15.44 20.38 -18.88
N SER A 2 -14.44 19.53 -19.14
CA SER A 2 -14.58 18.43 -20.12
C SER A 2 -15.59 17.40 -19.59
N ARG A 3 -16.69 17.18 -20.32
CA ARG A 3 -17.69 16.17 -19.94
C ARG A 3 -17.06 14.79 -20.09
N LYS A 4 -16.98 14.02 -19.00
CA LYS A 4 -16.56 12.61 -19.05
C LYS A 4 -17.47 11.87 -20.03
N LYS A 5 -16.88 11.19 -21.02
CA LYS A 5 -17.62 10.30 -21.92
C LYS A 5 -18.39 9.26 -21.10
N PRO A 6 -19.67 9.00 -21.41
CA PRO A 6 -20.44 7.99 -20.70
C PRO A 6 -19.81 6.62 -20.95
N ARG A 7 -19.55 5.90 -19.86
CA ARG A 7 -18.94 4.56 -19.93
C ARG A 7 -19.97 3.52 -20.32
N SER A 8 -19.58 2.57 -21.16
CA SER A 8 -20.39 1.40 -21.48
C SER A 8 -20.61 0.52 -20.24
N PRO A 9 -21.65 -0.33 -20.21
CA PRO A 9 -21.82 -1.31 -19.14
C PRO A 9 -20.58 -2.21 -18.95
N GLN A 10 -19.90 -2.60 -20.03
CA GLN A 10 -18.70 -3.42 -20.00
C GLN A 10 -17.52 -2.67 -19.35
N GLU A 11 -17.33 -1.39 -19.71
CA GLU A 11 -16.30 -0.53 -19.10
C GLU A 11 -16.58 -0.29 -17.61
N LYS A 12 -17.85 -0.09 -17.23
CA LYS A 12 -18.24 0.02 -15.82
C LYS A 12 -17.90 -1.26 -15.05
N LYS A 13 -18.18 -2.43 -15.64
CA LYS A 13 -17.88 -3.73 -15.04
C LYS A 13 -16.37 -3.97 -14.89
N ALA A 14 -15.58 -3.69 -15.93
CA ALA A 14 -14.13 -3.80 -15.89
C ALA A 14 -13.52 -2.90 -14.81
N LEU A 15 -13.98 -1.65 -14.72
CA LEU A 15 -13.53 -0.73 -13.68
C LEU A 15 -13.98 -1.14 -12.28
N SER A 16 -15.17 -1.73 -12.15
CA SER A 16 -15.60 -2.30 -10.88
C SER A 16 -14.64 -3.41 -10.41
N TYR A 17 -14.19 -4.28 -11.32
CA TYR A 17 -13.26 -5.36 -10.98
C TYR A 17 -11.84 -4.87 -10.64
N LEU A 18 -11.39 -3.79 -11.27
CA LEU A 18 -10.08 -3.18 -10.98
C LEU A 18 -10.06 -2.36 -9.68
N ASN A 19 -11.20 -1.75 -9.34
CA ASN A 19 -11.29 -0.84 -8.20
C ASN A 19 -11.75 -1.54 -6.91
N ASP A 20 -12.55 -2.60 -6.99
CA ASP A 20 -12.86 -3.44 -5.83
C ASP A 20 -11.60 -4.23 -5.44
N ARG A 21 -11.13 -4.06 -4.19
CA ARG A 21 -9.90 -4.68 -3.69
C ARG A 21 -10.24 -5.72 -2.62
N ARG A 22 -9.67 -6.92 -2.76
CA ARG A 22 -9.85 -8.05 -1.84
C ARG A 22 -8.53 -8.44 -1.23
N ASN A 23 -8.54 -8.72 0.07
CA ASN A 23 -7.39 -9.29 0.74
C ASN A 23 -7.16 -10.73 0.24
N THR A 24 -6.05 -10.94 -0.48
CA THR A 24 -5.59 -12.24 -0.99
C THR A 24 -4.56 -12.90 -0.07
N TYR A 25 -4.11 -12.20 0.96
CA TYR A 25 -3.12 -12.73 1.89
C TYR A 25 -3.79 -13.80 2.75
N GLY A 26 -3.35 -15.05 2.60
CA GLY A 26 -3.94 -16.22 3.28
C GLY A 26 -3.73 -16.25 4.79
N GLU A 27 -3.02 -15.27 5.35
CA GLU A 27 -2.86 -15.13 6.79
C GLU A 27 -4.04 -14.40 7.45
N ASN A 28 -3.99 -14.38 8.78
CA ASN A 28 -5.01 -13.81 9.64
C ASN A 28 -5.23 -12.30 9.40
N ASP A 29 -6.47 -11.89 9.10
CA ASP A 29 -6.93 -10.49 9.05
C ASP A 29 -6.59 -9.69 10.33
N LYS A 30 -6.34 -10.37 11.46
CA LYS A 30 -5.90 -9.72 12.71
C LYS A 30 -4.48 -9.13 12.59
N ALA A 31 -3.64 -9.64 11.68
CA ALA A 31 -2.29 -9.13 11.47
C ALA A 31 -2.31 -7.73 10.85
N SER A 32 -3.06 -7.53 9.76
CA SER A 32 -3.17 -6.21 9.09
C SER A 32 -3.76 -5.16 10.04
N ARG A 33 -4.79 -5.52 10.81
CA ARG A 33 -5.43 -4.64 11.80
C ARG A 33 -4.50 -4.18 12.92
N LYS A 34 -3.47 -4.94 13.26
CA LYS A 34 -2.47 -4.57 14.28
C LYS A 34 -1.22 -3.92 13.69
N ALA A 35 -0.70 -4.49 12.60
CA ALA A 35 0.55 -4.07 11.98
C ALA A 35 0.46 -2.70 11.31
N ILE A 36 -0.66 -2.39 10.64
CA ILE A 36 -0.84 -1.09 9.97
C ILE A 36 -0.82 0.06 10.99
N PRO A 37 -1.65 0.07 12.07
CA PRO A 37 -1.57 1.11 13.09
C PRO A 37 -0.19 1.19 13.76
N ALA A 38 0.42 0.04 14.08
CA ALA A 38 1.74 0.02 14.71
C ALA A 38 2.82 0.67 13.83
N ARG A 39 2.84 0.35 12.53
CA ARG A 39 3.80 0.93 11.58
C ARG A 39 3.58 2.42 11.41
N LYS A 40 2.32 2.87 11.26
CA LYS A 40 1.98 4.31 11.25
C LYS A 40 2.45 5.04 12.51
N ALA A 41 2.23 4.43 13.69
CA ALA A 41 2.63 5.03 14.96
C ALA A 41 4.16 5.12 15.08
N GLY A 42 4.89 4.09 14.62
CA GLY A 42 6.35 4.06 14.58
C GLY A 42 6.92 5.17 13.68
N GLU A 43 6.43 5.28 12.44
CA GLU A 43 6.86 6.33 11.51
C GLU A 43 6.58 7.73 12.06
N ASN A 44 5.39 7.98 12.59
CA ASN A 44 5.06 9.27 13.21
C ASN A 44 5.95 9.59 14.41
N ARG A 45 6.35 8.57 15.20
CA ARG A 45 7.26 8.76 16.34
C ARG A 45 8.68 9.13 15.88
N LYS A 46 9.19 8.49 14.81
CA LYS A 46 10.48 8.83 14.23
C LYS A 46 10.50 10.28 13.74
N VAL A 47 9.48 10.68 12.96
CA VAL A 47 9.32 12.06 12.46
C VAL A 47 9.34 13.06 13.62
N ARG A 48 8.54 12.82 14.68
CA ARG A 48 8.53 13.71 15.85
C ARG A 48 9.86 13.74 16.61
N ARG A 49 10.59 12.62 16.68
CA ARG A 49 11.89 12.56 17.36
C ARG A 49 12.93 13.37 16.59
N LYS A 50 13.00 13.20 15.27
CA LYS A 50 13.88 13.97 14.39
C LYS A 50 13.59 15.47 14.52
N ALA A 51 12.31 15.86 14.41
CA ALA A 51 11.90 17.26 14.58
C ALA A 51 12.32 17.84 15.93
N ARG A 52 12.12 17.10 17.04
CA ARG A 52 12.55 17.54 18.37
C ARG A 52 14.06 17.71 18.48
N GLN A 53 14.84 16.79 17.91
CA GLN A 53 16.30 16.89 17.92
C GLN A 53 16.77 18.10 17.12
N SER A 54 16.21 18.31 15.92
CA SER A 54 16.54 19.46 15.08
C SER A 54 16.21 20.80 15.75
N VAL A 55 15.03 20.93 16.38
CA VAL A 55 14.65 22.14 17.12
C VAL A 55 15.61 22.42 18.28
N GLY A 56 16.06 21.40 19.02
CA GLY A 56 17.03 21.59 20.10
C GLY A 56 18.41 22.07 19.64
N VAL A 57 18.75 21.93 18.35
CA VAL A 57 19.99 22.42 17.76
C VAL A 57 19.86 23.86 17.27
N ILE A 58 18.65 24.30 16.87
CA ILE A 58 18.40 25.66 16.36
C ILE A 58 18.85 26.73 17.35
N ASP A 59 18.59 26.54 18.65
CA ASP A 59 18.95 27.50 19.70
C ASP A 59 20.48 27.58 19.96
N LEU A 60 21.26 26.66 19.39
CA LEU A 60 22.71 26.52 19.64
C LEU A 60 23.58 26.91 18.42
N VAL A 61 22.96 27.25 17.30
CA VAL A 61 23.64 27.56 16.03
C VAL A 61 23.37 29.00 15.61
N ASP A 62 24.17 29.50 14.67
CA ASP A 62 23.97 30.82 14.07
C ASP A 62 22.71 30.86 13.19
N GLU A 63 22.19 32.07 12.97
CA GLU A 63 20.92 32.32 12.28
C GLU A 63 20.85 31.68 10.88
N VAL A 64 21.96 31.70 10.13
CA VAL A 64 22.04 31.10 8.80
C VAL A 64 21.89 29.57 8.87
N THR A 65 22.52 28.93 9.87
CA THR A 65 22.41 27.49 10.08
C THR A 65 21.04 27.10 10.62
N ALA A 66 20.44 27.92 11.48
CA ALA A 66 19.07 27.74 11.99
C ALA A 66 18.04 27.71 10.85
N ASP A 67 18.13 28.66 9.91
CA ASP A 67 17.25 28.73 8.74
C ASP A 67 17.36 27.47 7.85
N VAL A 68 18.56 26.94 7.67
CA VAL A 68 18.79 25.70 6.91
C VAL A 68 18.13 24.50 7.61
N VAL A 69 18.25 24.41 8.93
CA VAL A 69 17.61 23.35 9.72
C VAL A 69 16.09 23.45 9.65
N GLU A 70 15.53 24.65 9.76
CA GLU A 70 14.08 24.86 9.64
C GLU A 70 13.58 24.49 8.23
N SER A 71 14.26 24.95 7.19
CA SER A 71 13.94 24.62 5.80
C SER A 71 13.99 23.10 5.56
N SER A 72 15.02 22.43 6.06
CA SER A 72 15.16 20.97 5.98
C SER A 72 14.00 20.24 6.68
N LEU A 73 13.55 20.72 7.84
CA LEU A 73 12.39 20.15 8.55
C LEU A 73 11.07 20.32 7.79
N ARG A 74 10.87 21.48 7.15
CA ARG A 74 9.66 21.75 6.35
C ARG A 74 9.60 20.88 5.09
N HIS A 75 10.76 20.65 4.48
CA HIS A 75 10.90 19.90 3.23
C HIS A 75 11.34 18.44 3.43
N ASP A 76 11.31 17.92 4.65
CA ASP A 76 11.84 16.60 4.99
C ASP A 76 11.17 15.48 4.17
N LEU A 77 11.90 14.95 3.20
CA LEU A 77 11.44 13.88 2.30
C LEU A 77 11.20 12.57 3.06
N GLU A 78 11.79 12.38 4.25
CA GLU A 78 11.51 11.22 5.09
C GLU A 78 10.07 11.24 5.64
N ARG A 79 9.47 12.43 5.79
CA ARG A 79 8.04 12.58 6.08
C ARG A 79 7.16 12.04 4.94
N VAL A 80 7.69 11.97 3.73
CA VAL A 80 6.99 11.56 2.50
C VAL A 80 7.32 10.10 2.11
N GLY A 81 8.43 9.53 2.58
CA GLY A 81 9.01 8.32 1.97
C GLY A 81 8.93 6.99 2.74
N GLY A 82 8.77 6.97 4.07
CA GLY A 82 9.12 5.75 4.83
C GLY A 82 8.17 4.55 4.68
N TRP A 83 6.86 4.81 4.59
CA TRP A 83 5.86 3.74 4.49
C TRP A 83 4.58 4.21 3.81
N LYS A 84 4.19 3.51 2.75
CA LYS A 84 2.92 3.73 2.06
C LYS A 84 2.08 2.46 2.12
N LYS A 85 0.81 2.60 2.49
CA LYS A 85 -0.15 1.51 2.39
C LYS A 85 -0.38 1.21 0.91
N SER A 86 -0.06 0.00 0.48
CA SER A 86 -0.44 -0.51 -0.84
C SER A 86 -1.90 -0.99 -0.79
N PRO A 87 -2.66 -0.80 -1.88
CA PRO A 87 -3.96 -1.46 -2.02
C PRO A 87 -3.78 -2.98 -2.09
N ASP A 88 -4.80 -3.72 -1.66
CA ASP A 88 -4.85 -5.18 -1.84
C ASP A 88 -5.09 -5.54 -3.32
N ALA A 89 -5.14 -6.84 -3.63
CA ALA A 89 -5.34 -7.33 -5.00
C ALA A 89 -6.72 -6.92 -5.54
N PRO A 90 -6.83 -6.58 -6.84
CA PRO A 90 -8.12 -6.31 -7.47
C PRO A 90 -9.00 -7.56 -7.49
N LEU A 91 -10.33 -7.36 -7.55
CA LEU A 91 -11.30 -8.43 -7.58
C LEU A 91 -11.11 -9.37 -8.77
N SER A 92 -10.65 -8.87 -9.92
CA SER A 92 -10.33 -9.70 -11.09
C SER A 92 -9.29 -10.78 -10.74
N GLU A 93 -8.16 -10.40 -10.16
CA GLU A 93 -7.10 -11.32 -9.74
C GLU A 93 -7.59 -12.29 -8.66
N PHE A 94 -8.40 -11.80 -7.72
CA PHE A 94 -8.98 -12.63 -6.68
C PHE A 94 -9.89 -13.72 -7.25
N ILE A 95 -10.74 -13.39 -8.23
CA ILE A 95 -11.62 -14.37 -8.89
C ILE A 95 -10.80 -15.42 -9.63
N GLU A 96 -9.74 -15.03 -10.35
CA GLU A 96 -8.83 -15.96 -11.04
C GLU A 96 -8.11 -16.90 -10.06
N LEU A 97 -7.68 -16.38 -8.91
CA LEU A 97 -7.11 -17.19 -7.83
C LEU A 97 -8.13 -18.21 -7.30
N GLN A 98 -9.37 -17.78 -7.04
CA GLN A 98 -10.43 -18.67 -6.58
C GLN A 98 -10.77 -19.74 -7.63
N ALA A 99 -10.81 -19.39 -8.91
CA ALA A 99 -11.04 -20.33 -10.00
C ALA A 99 -9.95 -21.42 -10.04
N ARG A 100 -8.67 -21.02 -9.93
CA ARG A 100 -7.53 -21.96 -9.82
C ARG A 100 -7.63 -22.87 -8.59
N HIS A 101 -8.00 -22.31 -7.43
CA HIS A 101 -8.16 -23.11 -6.21
C HIS A 101 -9.30 -24.12 -6.32
N ARG A 102 -10.39 -23.74 -6.98
CA ARG A 102 -11.54 -24.63 -7.22
C ARG A 102 -11.22 -25.70 -8.25
N SER A 103 -10.54 -25.36 -9.34
CA SER A 103 -10.15 -26.36 -10.34
C SER A 103 -9.28 -27.43 -9.71
N TRP A 104 -8.34 -27.06 -8.84
CA TRP A 104 -7.52 -28.01 -8.09
C TRP A 104 -8.33 -28.97 -7.21
N ARG A 105 -9.42 -28.51 -6.60
CA ARG A 105 -10.33 -29.36 -5.79
C ARG A 105 -11.15 -30.35 -6.62
N VAL A 106 -11.34 -30.07 -7.91
CA VAL A 106 -12.15 -30.89 -8.83
C VAL A 106 -11.26 -31.85 -9.66
N LEU A 107 -9.93 -31.79 -9.50
CA LEU A 107 -9.02 -32.71 -10.18
C LEU A 107 -9.13 -34.13 -9.59
N PRO A 108 -9.22 -35.18 -10.43
CA PRO A 108 -9.08 -36.56 -9.98
C PRO A 108 -7.66 -36.78 -9.43
N PRO A 109 -7.46 -37.71 -8.48
CA PRO A 109 -6.24 -37.84 -7.67
C PRO A 109 -4.93 -38.10 -8.46
N ASN A 110 -4.99 -38.36 -9.77
CA ASN A 110 -3.86 -38.84 -10.57
C ASN A 110 -3.32 -37.82 -11.61
N ARG A 111 -3.55 -36.50 -11.48
CA ARG A 111 -2.92 -35.49 -12.37
C ARG A 111 -1.88 -34.63 -11.64
N THR A 112 -0.62 -34.76 -12.04
CA THR A 112 0.47 -33.82 -11.68
C THR A 112 0.42 -32.58 -12.59
N SER A 113 0.67 -31.40 -12.02
CA SER A 113 0.55 -30.06 -12.65
C SER A 113 1.58 -29.71 -13.74
N SER A 114 2.18 -30.72 -14.39
CA SER A 114 3.34 -30.56 -15.28
C SER A 114 3.01 -30.46 -16.77
N GLN A 115 1.76 -30.24 -17.18
CA GLN A 115 1.37 -30.27 -18.60
C GLN A 115 0.61 -29.04 -19.13
N GLU A 116 0.77 -27.86 -18.54
CA GLU A 116 0.26 -26.61 -19.13
C GLU A 116 1.41 -25.60 -19.34
N ARG A 117 2.31 -25.93 -20.28
CA ARG A 117 3.17 -24.97 -20.98
C ARG A 117 3.24 -25.37 -22.44
N HIS A 118 2.30 -24.86 -23.23
CA HIS A 118 2.42 -24.67 -24.67
C HIS A 118 1.65 -23.42 -25.05
#